data_AF-A0A6J6N7A5-F1
#
_entry.id   AF-A0A6J6N7A5-F1
#
_cell.length_a   1.000
_cell.length_b   1.000
_cell.length_c   1.000
_cell.angle_alpha   90.00
_cell.angle_beta   90.00
_cell.angle_gamma   90.00
#
_symmetry.space_group_name_H-M   'P 1'
#
loop_
_entity.id
_entity.type
_entity.pdbx_description
1 polymer ?
#
loop_
_entity_poly.entity_id
_entity_poly.type
_entity_poly.pdbx_seq_one_letter_code
_entity_poly.pdbx_strand_id
1 'polypeptide(L)' 'MIDGTNYVELKMKAMAAHATQIELDGPFFALSNNLGQQVWGHEYYSLVRGTKSEPFDVNGRETDLFAGVTPA' A
#
# COMPACT_ATOMS: atom_id res chain seq x y z
N MET A 1 -7.93 0.04 5.67
CA MET A 1 -7.29 -0.28 4.37
C MET A 1 -7.15 1.03 3.65
N ILE A 2 -5.98 1.31 3.08
CA ILE A 2 -5.77 2.52 2.29
C ILE A 2 -5.95 2.16 0.82
N ASP A 3 -6.92 2.81 0.16
CA ASP A 3 -7.14 2.66 -1.27
C ASP A 3 -6.24 3.63 -2.03
N GLY A 4 -5.11 3.11 -2.50
CA GLY A 4 -4.14 3.79 -3.35
C GLY A 4 -4.29 3.46 -4.83
N THR A 5 -5.43 2.93 -5.30
CA THR A 5 -5.61 2.49 -6.69
C THR A 5 -5.24 3.56 -7.71
N ASN A 6 -5.56 4.84 -7.44
CA ASN A 6 -5.20 5.96 -8.30
C ASN A 6 -3.69 6.25 -8.40
N TYR A 7 -2.87 5.64 -7.53
CA TYR A 7 -1.43 5.85 -7.44
C TYR A 7 -0.61 4.63 -7.86
N VAL A 8 -1.25 3.57 -8.37
CA VAL A 8 -0.57 2.33 -8.80
C VAL A 8 0.52 2.61 -9.84
N GLU A 9 0.29 3.52 -10.79
CA GLU A 9 1.31 3.88 -11.79
C GLU A 9 2.56 4.52 -11.17
N LEU A 10 2.40 5.32 -10.12
CA LEU A 10 3.53 5.93 -9.40
C LEU A 10 4.30 4.86 -8.63
N LYS A 11 3.60 3.92 -8.01
CA LYS A 11 4.20 2.76 -7.34
C LYS A 11 5.00 1.91 -8.34
N MET A 12 4.45 1.63 -9.52
CA MET A 12 5.16 0.92 -10.60
C MET A 12 6.43 1.63 -11.03
N LYS A 13 6.38 2.96 -11.21
CA LYS A 13 7.56 3.77 -11.53
C LYS A 13 8.63 3.72 -10.42
N ALA A 14 8.20 3.77 -9.16
CA ALA A 14 9.12 3.62 -8.02
C ALA A 14 9.77 2.23 -8.01
N MET A 15 9.00 1.17 -8.22
CA MET A 15 9.51 -0.21 -8.30
C MET A 15 10.52 -0.37 -9.46
N ALA A 16 10.24 0.23 -10.62
CA ALA A 16 11.14 0.21 -11.78
C ALA A 16 12.50 0.87 -11.50
N ALA A 17 12.55 1.87 -10.62
CA ALA A 17 13.80 2.52 -10.23
C ALA A 17 14.73 1.59 -9.40
N HIS A 18 14.20 0.50 -8.86
CA HIS A 18 14.97 -0.50 -8.08
C HIS A 18 15.36 -1.73 -8.92
N ALA A 19 15.87 -1.50 -10.13
CA ALA A 19 16.15 -2.56 -11.12
C ALA A 19 17.09 -3.69 -10.67
N THR A 20 17.92 -3.48 -9.64
CA THR A 20 18.78 -4.55 -9.09
C THR A 20 18.04 -5.50 -8.14
N GLN A 21 16.86 -5.09 -7.66
CA GLN A 21 16.08 -5.83 -6.66
C GLN A 21 14.74 -6.32 -7.19
N ILE A 22 14.19 -5.64 -8.20
CA ILE A 22 12.83 -5.86 -8.70
C ILE A 22 12.85 -6.00 -10.21
N GLU A 23 12.25 -7.08 -10.71
CA GLU A 23 11.88 -7.25 -12.11
C GLU A 23 10.39 -6.97 -12.29
N LEU A 24 10.01 -6.27 -13.36
CA LEU A 24 8.62 -5.94 -13.68
C LEU A 24 8.19 -6.61 -14.98
N ASP A 25 6.97 -7.13 -14.99
CA ASP A 25 6.30 -7.66 -16.19
C ASP A 25 4.80 -7.30 -16.14
N GLY A 26 4.41 -6.28 -16.90
CA GLY A 26 3.04 -5.77 -16.90
C GLY A 26 2.57 -5.39 -15.47
N PRO A 27 1.47 -5.96 -14.95
CA PRO A 27 0.98 -5.69 -13.60
C PRO A 27 1.67 -6.54 -12.51
N PHE A 28 2.71 -7.31 -12.86
CA PHE A 28 3.43 -8.20 -11.95
C PHE A 28 4.85 -7.71 -11.66
N PHE A 29 5.39 -8.18 -10.55
CA PHE A 29 6.80 -8.02 -10.19
C PHE A 29 7.35 -9.30 -9.55
N ALA A 30 8.66 -9.48 -9.62
CA ALA A 30 9.37 -10.53 -8.90
C ALA A 30 10.59 -9.96 -8.17
N LEU A 31 10.96 -10.61 -7.07
CA LEU A 31 12.23 -10.39 -6.38
C LEU A 31 13.23 -11.50 -6.80
N SER A 32 14.40 -11.55 -6.15
CA SER A 32 15.46 -12.53 -6.45
C SER A 32 15.08 -14.01 -6.27
N ASN A 33 13.94 -14.29 -5.63
CA ASN A 33 13.40 -15.64 -5.49
C ASN A 33 12.53 -16.08 -6.68
N ASN A 34 12.36 -15.21 -7.69
CA ASN A 34 11.58 -15.44 -8.91
C ASN A 34 10.09 -15.75 -8.67
N LEU A 35 9.56 -15.38 -7.50
CA LEU A 35 8.12 -15.52 -7.24
C LEU A 35 7.38 -14.27 -7.72
N GLY A 36 6.59 -14.43 -8.78
CA GLY A 36 5.75 -13.37 -9.31
C GLY A 36 4.62 -12.97 -8.35
N GLN A 37 4.42 -11.67 -8.18
CA GLN A 37 3.36 -11.08 -7.38
C GLN A 37 2.69 -9.95 -8.17
N GLN A 38 1.38 -9.78 -8.00
CA GLN A 38 0.66 -8.65 -8.63
C GLN A 38 0.91 -7.36 -7.84
N VAL A 39 0.95 -6.22 -8.54
CA VAL A 39 0.98 -4.90 -7.89
C VAL A 39 -0.44 -4.49 -7.53
N TRP A 40 -0.65 -4.19 -6.25
CA TRP A 40 -1.94 -3.82 -5.68
C TRP A 40 -1.99 -2.34 -5.29
N GLY A 41 -3.19 -1.74 -5.42
CA GLY A 41 -3.52 -0.41 -4.91
C GLY A 41 -4.01 -0.41 -3.46
N HIS A 42 -4.55 -1.52 -2.97
CA HIS A 42 -5.00 -1.62 -1.57
C HIS A 42 -3.84 -2.02 -0.66
N GLU A 43 -3.53 -1.18 0.32
CA GLU A 43 -2.51 -1.46 1.33
C GLU A 43 -3.13 -1.57 2.72
N TYR A 44 -2.70 -2.58 3.48
CA TYR A 44 -3.27 -2.92 4.78
C TYR A 44 -2.26 -2.64 5.89
N TYR A 45 -2.77 -2.12 7.00
CA TYR A 45 -1.97 -1.72 8.16
C TYR A 45 -2.58 -2.26 9.44
N SER A 46 -1.73 -2.47 10.45
CA SER A 46 -2.13 -2.82 11.81
C SER A 46 -1.81 -1.64 12.74
N LEU A 47 -2.81 -1.16 13.48
CA LEU A 47 -2.58 -0.18 14.53
C LEU A 47 -1.90 -0.86 15.72
N VAL A 48 -0.58 -0.73 15.82
CA VAL A 48 0.23 -1.36 16.89
C VAL A 48 0.23 -0.57 18.19
N ARG A 49 -0.11 0.73 18.14
CA ARG A 49 -0.18 1.63 19.29
C ARG A 49 -1.10 2.81 18.98
N GLY A 50 -1.90 3.22 19.96
CA GLY A 50 -2.86 4.31 19.84
C GLY A 50 -4.30 3.80 19.88
N THR A 51 -5.24 4.67 19.54
CA THR A 51 -6.66 4.35 19.47
C THR A 51 -7.14 4.63 18.06
N LYS A 52 -7.91 3.69 17.50
CA LYS A 52 -8.52 3.86 16.18
C LYS A 52 -9.46 5.05 16.19
N SER A 53 -9.56 5.74 15.07
CA SER A 53 -10.48 6.88 14.91
C SER A 53 -11.39 6.73 13.69
N GLU A 54 -12.63 7.17 13.82
CA GLU A 54 -13.62 7.20 12.74
C GLU A 54 -13.17 8.12 11.59
N PRO A 55 -13.60 7.88 10.33
CA PRO A 55 -14.56 6.85 9.92
C PRO A 55 -13.94 5.46 9.72
N PHE A 56 -14.72 4.42 10.05
CA PHE A 56 -14.38 3.03 9.73
C PHE A 56 -15.09 2.51 8.47
N ASP A 57 -14.42 1.60 7.75
CA ASP A 57 -15.05 0.81 6.68
C ASP A 57 -16.05 -0.24 7.24
N VAL A 58 -16.72 -0.95 6.34
CA VAL A 58 -17.71 -2.01 6.69
C VAL A 58 -17.12 -3.16 7.52
N ASN A 59 -15.79 -3.26 7.61
CA ASN A 59 -15.08 -4.28 8.39
C ASN A 59 -14.47 -3.68 9.67
N GLY A 60 -14.79 -2.44 10.05
CA GLY A 60 -14.26 -1.79 11.25
C GLY A 60 -12.79 -1.37 11.14
N ARG A 61 -12.30 -1.09 9.92
CA ARG A 61 -10.92 -0.65 9.66
C ARG A 61 -10.89 0.84 9.35
N GLU A 62 -9.85 1.52 9.84
CA GLU A 62 -9.55 2.89 9.43
C GLU A 62 -9.23 2.94 7.93
N THR A 63 -9.72 3.99 7.26
CA THR A 63 -9.48 4.26 5.83
C THR A 63 -8.49 5.40 5.60
N ASP A 64 -8.01 6.03 6.67
CA ASP A 64 -7.01 7.08 6.68
C ASP A 64 -6.07 6.85 7.88
N LEU A 65 -4.75 6.83 7.64
CA LEU A 65 -3.76 6.66 8.71
C LEU A 65 -3.67 7.87 9.64
N PHE A 66 -4.18 9.02 9.19
CA PHE A 66 -4.23 10.25 9.98
C PHE A 66 -5.59 10.50 10.63
N ALA A 67 -6.52 9.52 10.58
CA ALA A 67 -7.81 9.65 11.25
C ALA A 67 -7.63 10.02 12.73
N GLY A 68 -8.31 11.09 13.17
CA GLY A 68 -8.23 11.60 14.54
C GLY A 68 -6.95 12.39 14.90
N VAL A 69 -6.01 12.56 13.97
CA VAL A 69 -4.82 13.40 14.17
C VAL A 69 -5.16 14.86 13.84
N THR A 70 -4.87 15.78 14.76
CA THR A 70 -4.98 17.22 14.50
C THR A 70 -3.60 17.76 14.12
N PRO A 71 -3.46 18.51 13.00
CA PRO A 71 -2.20 19.19 12.69
C PRO A 71 -1.80 20.12 13.85
N ALA A 72 -0.49 20.15 14.15
CA ALA A 72 0.09 21.05 15.13
C ALA A 72 0.20 22.48 14.59
#